data_AF-A0A9D2LA61-F1
#
_entry.id   AF-A0A9D2LA61-F1
#
_cell.length_a   1.000
_cell.length_b   1.000
_cell.length_c   1.000
_cell.angle_alpha   90.00
_cell.angle_beta   90.00
_cell.angle_gamma   90.00
#
_symmetry.space_group_name_H-M   'P 1'
#
loop_
_entity.id
_entity.type
_entity.pdbx_description
1 polymer ?
#
loop_
_entity_poly.entity_id
_entity_poly.type
_entity_poly.pdbx_seq_one_letter_code
_entity_poly.pdbx_strand_id
1 'polypeptide(L)'
;MKIYVNENHEICAARVNDTGDETLKEYEVPDDYFNGWCDTVIKGYCYQVNEDGSVATYPYKDFDLLMAIQQEHDLQARKTTELQLALAEMYESMEV
;
A
#
# COMPACT_ATOMS: atom_id res chain seq x y z
N MET A 1 3.15 -10.22 2.73
CA MET A 1 3.15 -8.90 3.38
C MET A 1 2.28 -8.92 4.64
N LYS A 2 2.49 -7.97 5.56
CA LYS A 2 1.67 -7.82 6.78
C LYS A 2 0.62 -6.73 6.62
N ILE A 3 -0.54 -6.89 7.25
CA ILE A 3 -1.54 -5.85 7.43
C ILE A 3 -1.97 -5.78 8.90
N TYR A 4 -2.38 -4.60 9.34
CA TYR A 4 -2.77 -4.32 10.72
C TYR A 4 -4.19 -3.77 10.72
N VAL A 5 -5.09 -4.50 11.37
CA VAL A 5 -6.53 -4.34 11.22
C VAL A 5 -7.18 -4.00 12.56
N ASN A 6 -8.05 -3.00 12.59
CA ASN A 6 -8.78 -2.61 13.79
C ASN A 6 -10.03 -3.49 14.04
N GLU A 7 -10.75 -3.20 15.12
CA GLU A 7 -11.98 -3.93 15.50
C GLU A 7 -13.11 -3.82 14.47
N ASN A 8 -13.12 -2.76 13.65
CA ASN A 8 -14.09 -2.55 12.56
C ASN A 8 -13.66 -3.21 11.25
N HIS A 9 -12.63 -4.06 11.29
CA HIS A 9 -12.03 -4.73 10.13
C HIS A 9 -11.31 -3.79 9.16
N GLU A 10 -11.09 -2.52 9.48
CA GLU A 10 -10.38 -1.58 8.62
C GLU A 10 -8.87 -1.81 8.69
N ILE A 11 -8.19 -1.77 7.53
CA ILE A 11 -6.73 -1.86 7.49
C ILE A 11 -6.15 -0.49 7.84
N CYS A 12 -5.51 -0.37 9.01
CA CYS A 12 -4.91 0.87 9.47
C CYS A 12 -3.44 1.00 9.07
N ALA A 13 -2.73 -0.12 8.89
CA ALA A 13 -1.36 -0.13 8.40
C ALA A 13 -1.05 -1.34 7.51
N ALA A 14 -0.06 -1.16 6.64
CA ALA A 14 0.44 -2.18 5.73
C ALA A 14 1.96 -2.26 5.88
N ARG A 15 2.51 -3.48 5.84
CA ARG A 15 3.94 -3.83 5.97
C ARG A 15 4.52 -3.61 7.37
N VAL A 16 4.28 -2.44 7.97
CA VAL A 16 4.78 -2.04 9.30
C VAL A 16 3.64 -1.39 10.07
N ASN A 17 3.51 -1.68 11.37
CA ASN A 17 2.60 -0.93 12.25
C ASN A 17 3.25 0.38 12.67
N ASP A 18 2.98 1.44 11.92
CA ASP A 18 3.47 2.81 12.16
C ASP A 18 2.45 3.69 12.89
N THR A 19 1.32 3.12 13.32
CA THR A 19 0.19 3.87 13.90
C THR A 19 0.39 4.21 15.38
N GLY A 20 1.25 3.46 16.08
CA GLY A 20 1.38 3.51 17.53
C GLY A 20 0.27 2.77 18.29
N ASP A 21 -0.67 2.13 17.59
CA ASP A 21 -1.73 1.31 18.18
C ASP A 21 -1.33 -0.16 18.23
N GLU A 22 -1.01 -0.64 19.44
CA GLU A 22 -0.64 -2.04 19.70
C GLU A 22 -1.86 -3.00 19.73
N THR A 23 -3.09 -2.48 19.70
CA THR A 23 -4.32 -3.29 19.72
C THR A 23 -4.70 -3.82 18.33
N LEU A 24 -4.07 -3.31 17.28
CA LEU A 24 -4.31 -3.76 15.91
C LEU A 24 -3.94 -5.23 15.73
N LYS A 25 -4.84 -5.98 15.10
CA LYS A 25 -4.60 -7.38 14.78
C LYS A 25 -3.72 -7.49 13.54
N GLU A 26 -2.60 -8.18 13.68
CA GLU A 26 -1.69 -8.47 12.58
C GLU A 26 -2.20 -9.68 11.78
N TYR A 27 -2.22 -9.55 10.46
CA TYR A 27 -2.43 -10.66 9.52
C TYR A 27 -1.30 -10.71 8.50
N GLU A 28 -0.88 -11.93 8.17
CA GLU A 28 0.03 -12.21 7.07
C GLU A 28 -0.78 -12.61 5.83
N VAL A 29 -0.57 -11.90 4.72
CA VAL A 29 -1.21 -12.14 3.42
C VAL A 29 -0.13 -12.27 2.34
N PRO A 30 -0.41 -12.91 1.19
CA PRO A 30 0.52 -12.94 0.06
C PRO A 30 0.97 -11.53 -0.37
N ASP A 31 2.20 -11.38 -0.88
CA ASP A 31 2.72 -10.06 -1.30
C ASP A 31 1.94 -9.45 -2.48
N ASP A 32 1.33 -10.30 -3.29
CA ASP A 32 0.50 -9.94 -4.44
C ASP A 32 -1.00 -9.82 -4.11
N TYR A 33 -1.41 -10.03 -2.85
CA TYR A 33 -2.82 -10.06 -2.44
C TYR A 33 -3.60 -8.79 -2.82
N PHE A 34 -2.95 -7.62 -2.75
CA PHE A 34 -3.52 -6.32 -3.14
C PHE A 34 -3.07 -5.86 -4.54
N ASN A 35 -2.66 -6.76 -5.43
CA ASN A 35 -2.31 -6.46 -6.83
C ASN A 35 -1.29 -5.32 -7.00
N GLY A 36 -0.33 -5.20 -6.07
CA GLY A 36 0.70 -4.14 -6.11
C GLY A 36 0.20 -2.74 -5.76
N TRP A 37 -0.99 -2.59 -5.18
CA TRP A 37 -1.48 -1.30 -4.72
C TRP A 37 -0.56 -0.67 -3.66
N CYS A 38 -0.49 0.65 -3.66
CA CYS A 38 0.30 1.40 -2.69
C CYS A 38 -0.34 1.33 -1.30
N ASP A 39 0.46 1.56 -0.25
CA ASP A 39 0.00 1.40 1.14
C ASP A 39 -1.22 2.28 1.45
N THR A 40 -1.30 3.48 0.89
CA THR A 40 -2.47 4.38 1.06
C THR A 40 -3.75 3.76 0.51
N VAL A 41 -3.68 3.08 -0.63
CA VAL A 41 -4.83 2.40 -1.23
C VAL A 41 -5.21 1.17 -0.42
N ILE A 42 -4.23 0.39 0.03
CA ILE A 42 -4.47 -0.78 0.91
C ILE A 42 -5.18 -0.36 2.20
N LYS A 43 -4.77 0.77 2.81
CA LYS A 43 -5.44 1.35 4.00
C LYS A 43 -6.89 1.81 3.73
N GLY A 44 -7.35 1.81 2.48
CA GLY A 44 -8.74 2.07 2.08
C GLY A 44 -9.67 0.84 2.09
N TYR A 45 -9.15 -0.33 2.47
CA TYR A 45 -9.87 -1.59 2.50
C TYR A 45 -10.16 -2.07 3.92
N CYS A 46 -11.19 -2.90 4.03
CA CYS A 46 -11.42 -3.77 5.17
C CYS A 46 -10.90 -5.18 4.87
N TYR A 47 -10.43 -5.86 5.92
CA TYR A 47 -10.05 -7.26 5.93
C TYR A 47 -10.79 -7.99 7.06
N GLN A 48 -11.81 -8.76 6.71
CA GLN A 48 -12.67 -9.46 7.65
C GLN A 48 -12.46 -10.97 7.55
N VAL A 49 -12.14 -11.60 8.68
CA VAL A 49 -12.13 -13.06 8.80
C VAL A 49 -13.45 -13.49 9.45
N ASN A 50 -14.24 -14.25 8.71
CA ASN A 50 -15.54 -14.75 9.15
C ASN A 50 -15.36 -15.95 10.11
N GLU A 51 -16.44 -16.32 10.81
CA GLU A 51 -16.44 -17.43 11.78
C GLU A 51 -16.08 -18.79 11.15
N ASP A 52 -16.40 -18.96 9.86
CA ASP A 52 -16.07 -20.16 9.08
C ASP A 52 -14.62 -20.18 8.54
N GLY A 53 -13.84 -19.14 8.85
CA GLY A 53 -12.47 -18.97 8.38
C GLY A 53 -12.35 -18.38 6.98
N SER A 54 -13.47 -18.09 6.29
CA SER A 54 -13.44 -17.36 5.03
C SER A 54 -12.99 -15.91 5.24
N VAL A 55 -12.38 -15.32 4.22
CA VAL A 55 -11.88 -13.95 4.25
C VAL A 55 -12.65 -13.10 3.25
N ALA A 56 -13.19 -11.98 3.71
CA ALA A 56 -13.76 -10.94 2.87
C ALA A 56 -12.86 -9.70 2.89
N THR A 57 -12.52 -9.22 1.69
CA THR A 57 -11.74 -7.99 1.49
C THR A 57 -12.53 -7.07 0.59
N TYR A 58 -12.83 -5.86 1.05
CA TYR A 58 -13.70 -4.91 0.35
C TYR A 58 -13.30 -3.46 0.64
N PRO A 59 -13.47 -2.53 -0.31
CA PRO A 59 -13.19 -1.13 -0.07
C PRO A 59 -14.25 -0.55 0.87
N TYR A 60 -13.83 0.24 1.86
CA TYR A 60 -14.74 1.04 2.69
C TYR A 60 -14.64 2.55 2.39
N LYS A 61 -13.63 2.93 1.60
CA LYS A 61 -13.50 4.24 0.97
C LYS A 61 -14.05 4.21 -0.46
N ASP A 62 -14.32 5.39 -1.00
CA ASP A 62 -14.75 5.57 -2.39
C ASP A 62 -13.74 4.96 -3.37
N PHE A 63 -14.19 4.05 -4.23
CA PHE A 63 -13.30 3.30 -5.11
C PHE A 63 -12.63 4.19 -6.17
N ASP A 64 -13.34 5.17 -6.72
CA ASP A 64 -12.80 6.09 -7.73
C ASP A 64 -11.68 6.95 -7.12
N LEU A 65 -11.86 7.39 -5.87
CA LEU A 65 -10.81 8.06 -5.10
C LEU A 65 -9.59 7.15 -4.90
N LEU A 66 -9.79 5.89 -4.52
CA LEU A 66 -8.68 4.94 -4.35
C LEU A 66 -7.93 4.72 -5.66
N MET A 67 -8.63 4.64 -6.79
CA MET A 67 -8.00 4.51 -8.11
C MET A 67 -7.23 5.78 -8.50
N ALA A 68 -7.76 6.97 -8.21
CA ALA A 68 -7.04 8.22 -8.43
C ALA A 68 -5.73 8.30 -7.61
N ILE A 69 -5.76 7.85 -6.35
CA ILE A 69 -4.57 7.78 -5.49
C ILE A 69 -3.53 6.81 -6.08
N GLN A 70 -3.97 5.63 -6.55
CA GLN A 70 -3.06 4.66 -7.17
C GLN A 70 -2.39 5.25 -8.41
N GLN A 71 -3.17 5.89 -9.29
CA GLN A 71 -2.66 6.48 -10.52
C GLN A 71 -1.62 7.58 -10.25
N GLU A 72 -1.87 8.42 -9.25
CA GLU A 72 -0.92 9.47 -8.85
C GLU A 72 0.36 8.87 -8.26
N HIS A 73 0.25 7.84 -7.42
CA HIS A 73 1.40 7.10 -6.90
C HIS A 73 2.27 6.53 -8.04
N ASP A 74 1.66 5.88 -9.03
CA ASP A 74 2.37 5.30 -10.17
C ASP A 74 3.00 6.36 -11.07
N LEU A 75 2.39 7.54 -11.17
CA LEU A 75 2.97 8.69 -11.87
C LEU A 75 4.18 9.24 -11.12
N GLN A 76 4.10 9.37 -9.80
CA GLN A 76 5.22 9.84 -8.97
C GLN A 76 6.40 8.86 -8.99
N ALA A 77 6.15 7.56 -8.95
CA ALA A 77 7.18 6.53 -9.07
C ALA A 77 7.94 6.63 -10.42
N ARG A 78 7.19 6.83 -11.53
CA ARG A 78 7.79 7.04 -12.86
C ARG A 78 8.64 8.31 -12.92
N LYS A 79 8.12 9.45 -12.46
CA LYS A 79 8.86 10.72 -12.41
C LYS A 79 10.14 10.61 -11.56
N THR A 80 10.06 9.92 -10.43
CA THR A 80 11.23 9.71 -9.56
C THR A 80 12.29 8.88 -10.28
N THR A 81 11.89 7.83 -10.99
CA THR A 81 12.78 6.99 -11.78
C THR A 81 13.47 7.80 -12.89
N GLU A 82 12.71 8.61 -13.64
CA GLU A 82 13.26 9.47 -14.69
C GLU A 82 14.29 10.47 -14.16
N LEU A 83 14.00 11.11 -13.02
CA LEU A 83 14.94 12.05 -12.37
C LEU A 83 16.21 11.36 -11.88
N GLN A 84 16.09 10.14 -11.33
CA GLN A 84 17.25 9.35 -10.90
C GLN A 84 18.15 8.96 -12.08
N LEU A 85 17.56 8.58 -13.21
CA LEU A 85 18.31 8.27 -14.44
C LEU A 85 19.02 9.52 -14.97
N ALA A 86 18.33 10.66 -15.07
CA ALA A 86 18.93 11.91 -15.52
C ALA A 86 20.08 12.36 -14.60
N LEU A 87 19.94 12.17 -13.29
CA LEU A 87 21.00 12.46 -12.32
C LEU A 87 22.21 11.53 -12.50
N ALA A 88 21.99 10.24 -12.75
CA ALA A 88 23.06 9.28 -13.01
C ALA A 88 23.83 9.64 -14.29
N GLU A 89 23.13 9.97 -15.38
CA GLU A 89 23.75 10.42 -16.64
C GLU A 89 24.60 11.69 -16.44
N MET A 90 24.13 12.63 -15.61
CA MET A 90 24.92 13.82 -15.26
C MET A 90 26.21 13.46 -14.52
N TYR A 91 26.16 12.56 -13.53
CA TYR A 91 27.37 12.15 -12.80
C TYR A 91 28.36 11.40 -13.71
N GLU A 92 27.88 10.49 -14.56
CA GLU A 92 28.72 9.81 -15.56
C GLU A 92 29.40 10.80 -16.53
N SER A 93 28.70 11.86 -16.92
CA SER A 93 29.27 12.90 -17.79
C SER A 93 30.33 13.78 -17.13
N MET A 94 30.36 13.86 -15.79
CA MET A 94 31.33 14.66 -15.02
C MET A 94 32.59 13.88 -14.63
N GLU A 95 32.57 12.55 -14.73
CA GLU A 95 33.72 11.69 -14.46
C GLU A 95 34.68 11.53 -15.68
N VAL A 96 34.48 12.33 -16.74
CA VAL A 96 35.30 12.38 -17.97
C VAL A 96 36.20 13.61 -18.03
#